data_AF-A0AA96MDC9-F1
#
_entry.id   AF-A0AA96MDC9-F1
#
_cell.length_a   1.000
_cell.length_b   1.000
_cell.length_c   1.000
_cell.angle_alpha   90.00
_cell.angle_beta   90.00
_cell.angle_gamma   90.00
#
_symmetry.space_group_name_H-M   'P 1'
#
loop_
_entity.id
_entity.type
_entity.pdbx_description
1 polymer ?
#
loop_
_entity_poly.entity_id
_entity_poly.type
_entity_poly.pdbx_seq_one_letter_code
_entity_poly.pdbx_strand_id
1 'polypeptide(L)'
;MGWWNTRWLGRDIEGESGGKPEEEWSTVYQEVRKAQSEWERAYLMFDEARGQDQIDYAIYILEAAERKYQIHLKHAKSLGLNRSQIPL
;
A
#
# COMPACT_ATOMS: atom_id res chain seq x y z
N MET A 1 19.12 -18.55 -10.20
CA MET A 1 18.85 -17.49 -9.19
C MET A 1 17.61 -16.74 -9.65
N GLY A 2 16.44 -17.12 -9.15
CA GLY A 2 15.15 -16.63 -9.65
C GLY A 2 14.03 -17.17 -8.77
N TRP A 3 14.04 -16.76 -7.51
CA TRP A 3 13.11 -17.25 -6.48
C TRP A 3 12.02 -16.21 -6.23
N TRP A 4 11.43 -15.65 -7.28
CA TRP A 4 10.32 -14.68 -7.14
C TRP A 4 9.26 -14.82 -8.24
N ASN A 5 9.04 -16.03 -8.76
CA ASN A 5 7.96 -16.28 -9.74
C ASN A 5 6.71 -16.84 -9.06
N THR A 6 5.69 -15.99 -8.96
CA THR A 6 4.31 -16.26 -9.42
C THR A 6 3.62 -17.52 -8.86
N ARG A 7 3.30 -17.52 -7.56
CA ARG A 7 2.28 -18.45 -7.02
C ARG A 7 1.49 -17.97 -5.79
N TRP A 8 1.70 -16.74 -5.32
CA TRP A 8 0.97 -16.17 -4.17
C TRP A 8 -0.02 -15.07 -4.57
N LEU A 9 -0.61 -15.11 -5.77
CA LEU A 9 -1.49 -14.04 -6.25
C LEU A 9 -2.92 -14.50 -6.61
N GLY A 10 -3.35 -15.67 -6.16
CA GLY A 10 -4.67 -16.18 -6.54
C GLY A 10 -5.10 -17.38 -5.74
N ARG A 11 -5.15 -17.22 -4.42
CA ARG A 11 -5.80 -18.20 -3.55
C ARG A 11 -6.47 -17.49 -2.38
N ASP A 12 -7.74 -17.22 -2.61
CA ASP A 12 -8.82 -17.29 -1.63
C ASP A 12 -8.72 -16.30 -0.46
N ILE A 13 -9.21 -15.07 -0.71
CA ILE A 13 -10.00 -14.37 0.31
C ILE A 13 -11.46 -14.59 -0.09
N GLU A 14 -11.92 -15.84 0.00
CA GLU A 14 -13.33 -16.13 0.23
C GLU A 14 -13.56 -15.83 1.72
N GLY A 15 -13.93 -14.58 2.00
CA GLY A 15 -14.26 -14.09 3.32
C GLY A 15 -15.56 -13.34 3.24
N GLU A 16 -16.64 -14.08 3.43
CA GLU A 16 -18.01 -13.61 3.64
C GLU A 16 -18.03 -12.43 4.64
N SER A 17 -18.20 -11.20 4.13
CA SER A 17 -18.41 -10.02 4.96
C SER A 17 -19.73 -9.37 4.54
N GLY A 18 -20.79 -9.68 5.27
CA GLY A 18 -22.09 -9.02 5.17
C GLY A 18 -22.09 -7.59 5.73
N GLY A 19 -21.01 -6.84 5.48
CA GLY A 19 -20.94 -5.40 5.71
C GLY A 19 -21.55 -4.67 4.52
N LYS A 20 -22.20 -3.52 4.76
CA LYS A 20 -22.72 -2.70 3.66
C LYS A 20 -21.53 -2.31 2.77
N PRO A 21 -21.57 -2.53 1.44
CA PRO A 21 -20.44 -2.29 0.54
C PRO A 21 -19.88 -0.86 0.62
N GLU A 22 -20.68 0.10 1.08
CA GLU A 22 -20.29 1.50 1.29
C GLU A 22 -19.31 1.70 2.47
N GLU A 23 -19.46 0.94 3.55
CA GLU A 23 -18.59 1.03 4.75
C GLU A 23 -17.23 0.37 4.48
N GLU A 24 -17.23 -0.76 3.78
CA GLU A 24 -16.02 -1.45 3.33
C GLU A 24 -15.25 -0.59 2.32
N TRP A 25 -15.96 0.05 1.38
CA TRP A 25 -15.40 1.02 0.43
C TRP A 25 -14.71 2.20 1.12
N SER A 26 -15.38 2.81 2.09
CA SER A 26 -14.83 3.93 2.86
C SER A 26 -13.57 3.51 3.63
N THR A 27 -13.61 2.34 4.26
CA THR A 27 -12.48 1.80 5.03
C THR A 27 -11.26 1.58 4.14
N VAL A 28 -11.43 0.90 3.00
CA VAL A 28 -10.32 0.63 2.07
C VAL A 28 -9.75 1.93 1.49
N TYR A 29 -10.60 2.91 1.16
CA TYR A 29 -10.14 4.22 0.71
C TYR A 29 -9.27 4.91 1.77
N GLN A 30 -9.70 4.91 3.03
CA GLN A 30 -8.92 5.50 4.12
C GLN A 30 -7.58 4.80 4.33
N GLU A 31 -7.54 3.48 4.20
CA GLU A 31 -6.28 2.72 4.26
C GLU A 31 -5.31 3.09 3.14
N VAL A 32 -5.80 3.22 1.91
CA VAL A 32 -4.99 3.67 0.76
C VAL A 32 -4.44 5.07 1.00
N ARG A 33 -5.26 6.02 1.46
CA ARG A 33 -4.82 7.40 1.76
C ARG A 33 -3.80 7.44 2.90
N LYS A 34 -4.01 6.64 3.95
CA LYS A 34 -3.06 6.52 5.05
C LYS A 34 -1.72 5.98 4.58
N ALA A 35 -1.72 4.89 3.80
CA ALA A 35 -0.50 4.31 3.26
C ALA A 35 0.22 5.26 2.29
N GLN A 36 -0.51 6.04 1.50
CA GLN A 36 0.04 7.09 0.66
C GLN A 36 0.74 8.16 1.50
N SER A 37 0.09 8.68 2.54
CA SER A 37 0.68 9.70 3.42
C SER A 37 1.92 9.18 4.16
N GLU A 38 1.92 7.91 4.57
CA GLU A 38 3.11 7.26 5.15
C GLU A 38 4.26 7.17 4.14
N TRP A 39 3.98 6.85 2.87
CA TRP A 39 4.99 6.84 1.80
C TRP A 39 5.55 8.24 1.52
N GLU A 40 4.69 9.27 1.44
CA GLU A 40 5.12 10.66 1.25
C GLU A 40 6.03 11.11 2.42
N ARG A 41 5.69 10.74 3.65
CA ARG A 41 6.52 11.04 4.82
C ARG A 41 7.86 10.31 4.77
N ALA A 42 7.88 9.04 4.38
CA ALA A 42 9.12 8.28 4.23
C ALA A 42 10.01 8.86 3.12
N TYR A 43 9.39 9.37 2.05
CA TYR A 43 10.11 10.06 0.98
C TYR A 43 10.79 11.34 1.48
N LEU A 44 10.08 12.17 2.26
CA LEU A 44 10.67 13.36 2.88
C LEU A 44 11.82 13.00 3.84
N MET A 45 11.65 11.94 4.63
CA MET A 45 12.73 11.44 5.51
C MET A 45 13.98 11.05 4.72
N PHE A 46 13.80 10.40 3.56
CA PHE A 46 14.90 10.06 2.67
C PHE A 46 15.56 11.29 2.06
N ASP A 47 14.79 12.28 1.63
CA ASP A 47 15.30 13.54 1.06
C ASP A 47 16.13 14.35 2.07
N GLU A 48 15.73 14.34 3.35
CA GLU A 48 16.42 15.04 4.43
C GLU A 48 17.63 14.27 4.98
N ALA A 49 17.77 12.96 4.69
CA ALA A 49 18.83 12.13 5.22
C ALA A 49 20.22 12.55 4.68
N ARG A 50 21.17 12.81 5.59
CA ARG A 50 22.53 13.28 5.24
C ARG A 50 23.62 12.28 5.62
N GLY A 51 23.41 11.50 6.69
CA GLY A 51 24.37 10.51 7.17
C GLY A 51 24.16 9.15 6.52
N GLN A 52 25.24 8.39 6.32
CA GLN A 52 25.16 7.06 5.70
C GLN A 52 24.14 6.15 6.39
N ASP A 53 24.20 6.02 7.72
CA ASP A 53 23.24 5.21 8.49
C ASP A 53 21.80 5.75 8.41
N GLN A 54 21.65 7.08 8.30
CA GLN A 54 20.33 7.72 8.15
C GLN A 54 19.74 7.44 6.77
N ILE A 55 20.58 7.45 5.73
CA ILE A 55 20.19 7.14 4.36
C ILE A 55 19.76 5.66 4.28
N ASP A 56 20.55 4.74 4.83
CA ASP A 56 20.22 3.31 4.84
C ASP A 56 18.91 3.05 5.57
N TYR A 57 18.70 3.69 6.72
CA TYR A 57 17.45 3.61 7.45
C TYR A 57 16.27 4.20 6.67
N ALA A 58 16.44 5.37 6.03
CA ALA A 58 15.39 6.01 5.27
C ALA A 58 15.00 5.20 4.02
N ILE A 59 15.96 4.55 3.35
CA ILE A 59 15.69 3.62 2.25
C ILE A 59 14.83 2.46 2.74
N TYR A 60 15.23 1.82 3.85
CA TYR A 60 14.46 0.71 4.41
C TYR A 60 13.00 1.09 4.73
N ILE A 61 12.81 2.26 5.35
CA ILE A 61 11.46 2.76 5.69
C ILE A 61 10.65 3.11 4.43
N LEU A 62 11.29 3.73 3.43
CA LEU A 62 10.64 4.08 2.17
C LEU A 62 10.19 2.84 1.40
N GLU A 63 11.03 1.81 1.30
CA GLU A 63 10.67 0.53 0.65
C GLU A 63 9.51 -0.16 1.37
N ALA A 64 9.52 -0.17 2.70
CA ALA A 64 8.44 -0.74 3.51
C ALA A 64 7.11 0.02 3.29
N ALA A 65 7.16 1.36 3.29
CA ALA A 65 5.99 2.20 3.05
C ALA A 65 5.45 2.04 1.62
N GLU A 66 6.33 1.96 0.61
CA GLU A 66 5.92 1.71 -0.77
C GLU A 66 5.25 0.34 -0.90
N ARG A 67 5.84 -0.70 -0.29
CA ARG A 67 5.28 -2.05 -0.36
C ARG A 67 3.90 -2.12 0.29
N LYS A 68 3.72 -1.45 1.44
CA LYS A 68 2.43 -1.32 2.11
C LYS A 68 1.41 -0.61 1.22
N TYR A 69 1.78 0.51 0.61
CA TYR A 69 0.90 1.25 -0.29
C TYR A 69 0.47 0.41 -1.51
N GLN A 70 1.41 -0.32 -2.13
CA GLN A 70 1.10 -1.25 -3.22
C GLN A 70 0.10 -2.35 -2.82
N ILE A 71 0.19 -2.87 -1.59
CA ILE A 71 -0.76 -3.87 -1.08
C ILE A 71 -2.16 -3.28 -0.96
N HIS A 72 -2.31 -2.10 -0.35
CA HIS A 72 -3.61 -1.43 -0.23
C HIS A 72 -4.19 -1.05 -1.60
N LEU A 73 -3.37 -0.62 -2.56
CA LEU A 73 -3.82 -0.35 -3.92
C LEU A 73 -4.34 -1.61 -4.63
N LYS A 74 -3.69 -2.77 -4.43
CA LYS A 74 -4.15 -4.05 -4.97
C LYS A 74 -5.46 -4.48 -4.33
N HIS A 75 -5.60 -4.30 -3.01
CA HIS A 75 -6.82 -4.60 -2.28
C HIS A 75 -7.98 -3.72 -2.74
N ALA A 76 -7.75 -2.42 -2.92
CA ALA A 76 -8.73 -1.50 -3.49
C ALA A 76 -9.17 -1.98 -4.88
N LYS A 77 -8.21 -2.30 -5.76
CA LYS A 77 -8.50 -2.77 -7.12
C LYS A 77 -9.33 -4.06 -7.12
N SER A 78 -9.08 -5.01 -6.22
CA SER A 78 -9.87 -6.25 -6.12
C SER A 78 -11.32 -6.01 -5.70
N LEU A 79 -11.57 -4.93 -4.95
CA LEU A 79 -12.92 -4.51 -4.54
C LEU A 79 -13.64 -3.68 -5.63
N GLY A 80 -13.03 -3.52 -6.80
CA GLY A 80 -13.60 -2.73 -7.91
C GLY A 80 -13.40 -1.22 -7.79
N LEU A 81 -12.57 -0.76 -6.83
CA LEU A 81 -12.14 0.64 -6.80
C LEU A 81 -11.25 0.91 -8.01
N ASN A 82 -11.85 1.53 -9.03
CA ASN A 82 -11.10 2.03 -10.17
C ASN A 82 -10.41 3.33 -9.77
N ARG A 83 -9.15 3.53 -10.20
CA ARG A 83 -8.35 4.72 -9.87
C ARG A 83 -9.06 6.04 -10.25
N SER A 84 -9.99 6.01 -11.20
CA SER A 84 -10.84 7.13 -11.62
C SER A 84 -11.90 7.55 -10.59
N GLN A 85 -12.22 6.70 -9.60
CA GLN A 85 -13.19 6.98 -8.53
C GLN A 85 -12.50 7.41 -7.22
N ILE A 86 -11.16 7.42 -7.20
CA ILE A 86 -10.36 7.93 -6.08
C ILE A 86 -10.06 9.40 -6.40
N PRO A 87 -10.76 10.38 -5.79
CA PRO A 87 -10.35 11.78 -5.94
C PRO A 87 -8.95 11.94 -5.33
N LEU A 88 -8.01 12.44 -6.14
CA LEU A 88 -6.64 12.76 -5.73
C LEU A 88 -6.62 13.89 -4.70
#